data_AF-A0A562TU91-F1
#
_entry.id   AF-A0A562TU91-F1
#
_cell.length_a   1.000
_cell.length_b   1.000
_cell.length_c   1.000
_cell.angle_alpha   90.00
_cell.angle_beta   90.00
_cell.angle_gamma   90.00
#
_symmetry.space_group_name_H-M   'P 1'
#
loop_
_entity.id
_entity.type
_entity.pdbx_description
1 polymer ?
#
loop_
_entity_poly.entity_id
_entity_poly.type
_entity_poly.pdbx_seq_one_letter_code
_entity_poly.pdbx_strand_id
1 'polypeptide(L)'
;MSKAANKKPFIYYESLKPWETVCMLLYAIVTVGVTLTLVFAKPETKLTTIIMYIVLSQLGMYFGLYTSLRNFTSYLLWLGFGVVHILLFLFFRGSPTIEIYHGNPTIGLLNTIVLLLLFQFLRYVSLKIQHREFVAPAKGGGPDLFENKKLTFADFVIFVIYMGTWFGLTMLSISM
;
A
#
# COMPACT_ATOMS: atom_id res chain seq x y z
N MET A 1 1.79 28.43 -27.58
CA MET A 1 0.79 28.40 -26.50
C MET A 1 1.12 27.24 -25.57
N SER A 2 1.71 27.54 -24.40
CA SER A 2 1.99 26.53 -23.37
C SER A 2 0.65 26.02 -22.83
N LYS A 3 0.34 24.74 -23.03
CA LYS A 3 -0.77 24.08 -22.32
C LYS A 3 -0.46 24.22 -20.84
N ALA A 4 -1.17 25.10 -20.14
CA ALA A 4 -1.19 25.09 -18.69
C ALA A 4 -1.67 23.68 -18.29
N ALA A 5 -0.74 22.82 -17.89
CA ALA A 5 -1.09 21.50 -17.40
C ALA A 5 -1.96 21.71 -16.17
N ASN A 6 -3.27 21.44 -16.30
CA ASN A 6 -4.22 21.58 -15.21
C ASN A 6 -3.68 20.82 -14.00
N LYS A 7 -3.24 21.57 -12.99
CA LYS A 7 -2.80 21.00 -11.71
C LYS A 7 -4.03 20.42 -11.04
N LYS A 8 -4.07 19.10 -10.88
CA LYS A 8 -5.16 18.44 -10.18
C LYS A 8 -5.17 18.90 -8.71
N PRO A 9 -6.34 19.17 -8.12
CA PRO A 9 -6.44 19.48 -6.68
C PRO A 9 -6.03 18.27 -5.84
N PHE A 10 -5.86 18.44 -4.52
CA PHE A 10 -5.55 17.30 -3.64
C PHE A 10 -6.66 16.25 -3.66
N ILE A 11 -7.92 16.67 -3.60
CA ILE A 11 -9.08 15.78 -3.71
C ILE A 11 -9.67 15.95 -5.10
N TYR A 12 -9.60 14.89 -5.91
CA TYR A 12 -10.31 14.78 -7.18
C TYR A 12 -10.84 13.36 -7.35
N TYR A 13 -11.94 13.26 -8.10
CA TYR A 13 -12.61 12.01 -8.40
C TYR A 13 -12.56 11.78 -9.90
N GLU A 14 -11.85 10.76 -10.32
CA GLU A 14 -11.83 10.29 -11.70
C GLU A 14 -12.38 8.86 -11.75
N SER A 15 -12.96 8.48 -12.89
CA SER A 15 -13.36 7.10 -13.15
C SER A 15 -12.14 6.20 -13.11
N LEU A 16 -12.28 5.00 -12.53
CA LEU A 16 -11.21 4.02 -12.53
C LEU A 16 -10.86 3.62 -13.96
N LYS A 17 -9.56 3.52 -14.22
CA LYS A 17 -9.06 2.95 -15.46
C LYS A 17 -9.38 1.44 -15.47
N PRO A 18 -9.56 0.83 -16.66
CA PRO A 18 -9.85 -0.61 -16.75
C PRO A 18 -8.84 -1.48 -16.02
N TRP A 19 -7.55 -1.16 -16.12
CA TRP A 19 -6.49 -1.92 -15.44
C TRP A 19 -6.57 -1.79 -13.91
N GLU A 20 -6.97 -0.63 -13.36
CA GLU A 20 -7.15 -0.45 -11.92
C GLU A 20 -8.29 -1.33 -11.40
N THR A 21 -9.37 -1.40 -12.17
CA THR A 21 -10.52 -2.27 -11.88
C THR A 21 -10.09 -3.74 -11.89
N VAL A 22 -9.33 -4.17 -12.90
CA VAL A 22 -8.78 -5.53 -12.97
C VAL A 22 -7.86 -5.81 -11.77
N CYS A 23 -6.98 -4.88 -11.40
CA CYS A 23 -6.12 -5.03 -10.22
C CYS A 23 -6.92 -5.19 -8.93
N MET A 24 -7.99 -4.40 -8.74
CA MET A 24 -8.85 -4.53 -7.56
C MET A 24 -9.59 -5.86 -7.51
N LEU A 25 -10.09 -6.36 -8.65
CA LEU A 25 -10.75 -7.67 -8.73
C LEU A 25 -9.77 -8.81 -8.45
N LEU A 26 -8.57 -8.77 -9.05
CA LEU A 26 -7.52 -9.74 -8.77
C LEU A 26 -7.11 -9.71 -7.30
N TYR A 27 -6.97 -8.51 -6.73
CA TYR A 27 -6.64 -8.35 -5.32
C TYR A 27 -7.72 -8.96 -4.41
N ALA A 28 -9.01 -8.72 -4.69
CA ALA A 28 -10.10 -9.33 -3.94
C ALA A 28 -10.07 -10.87 -4.02
N ILE A 29 -9.80 -11.44 -5.20
CA ILE A 29 -9.64 -12.90 -5.37
C ILE A 29 -8.46 -13.41 -4.54
N VAL A 30 -7.33 -12.72 -4.55
CA VAL A 30 -6.16 -13.06 -3.72
C VAL A 30 -6.51 -12.99 -2.23
N THR A 31 -7.23 -11.96 -1.78
CA THR A 31 -7.67 -11.84 -0.38
C THR A 31 -8.55 -13.01 0.03
N VAL A 32 -9.48 -13.44 -0.83
CA VAL A 32 -10.30 -14.65 -0.57
C VAL A 32 -9.43 -15.90 -0.51
N GLY A 33 -8.51 -16.09 -1.47
CA GLY A 33 -7.59 -17.23 -1.47
C GLY A 33 -6.70 -17.30 -0.22
N VAL A 34 -6.20 -16.15 0.24
CA VAL A 34 -5.47 -16.03 1.51
C VAL A 34 -6.37 -16.44 2.67
N THR A 35 -7.59 -15.90 2.74
CA THR A 35 -8.55 -16.23 3.80
C THR A 35 -8.82 -17.74 3.85
N LEU A 36 -9.09 -18.37 2.71
CA LEU A 36 -9.28 -19.82 2.63
C LEU A 36 -8.05 -20.60 3.10
N THR A 37 -6.85 -20.14 2.73
CA THR A 37 -5.59 -20.74 3.19
C THR A 37 -5.46 -20.65 4.71
N LEU A 38 -5.78 -19.49 5.31
CA LEU A 38 -5.73 -19.29 6.77
C LEU A 38 -6.74 -20.17 7.53
N VAL A 39 -7.86 -20.55 6.89
CA VAL A 39 -8.83 -21.46 7.48
C VAL A 39 -8.37 -22.92 7.35
N PHE A 40 -8.08 -23.37 6.13
CA PHE A 40 -8.00 -24.80 5.81
C PHE A 40 -6.58 -25.39 5.69
N ALA A 41 -5.55 -24.56 5.50
CA ALA A 41 -4.20 -25.07 5.24
C ALA A 41 -3.48 -25.53 6.52
N LYS A 42 -2.29 -26.13 6.35
CA LYS A 42 -1.40 -26.51 7.46
C LYS A 42 -0.75 -25.25 8.08
N PRO A 43 -0.37 -25.27 9.36
CA PRO A 43 0.20 -24.10 10.07
C PRO A 43 1.33 -23.39 9.33
N GLU A 44 2.32 -24.13 8.82
CA GLU A 44 3.44 -23.58 8.04
C GLU A 44 2.98 -22.80 6.81
N THR A 45 2.02 -23.35 6.07
CA THR A 45 1.42 -22.69 4.89
C THR A 45 0.67 -21.42 5.30
N LYS A 46 -0.12 -21.46 6.40
CA LYS A 46 -0.82 -20.27 6.91
C LYS A 46 0.14 -19.13 7.19
N LEU A 47 1.23 -19.45 7.90
CA LEU A 47 2.27 -18.50 8.29
C LEU A 47 2.95 -17.87 7.06
N THR A 48 3.43 -18.68 6.12
CA THR A 48 4.07 -18.16 4.91
C THR A 48 3.11 -17.31 4.09
N THR A 49 1.86 -17.77 3.92
CA THR A 49 0.85 -17.05 3.15
C THR A 49 0.54 -15.69 3.77
N ILE A 50 0.36 -15.60 5.09
CA ILE A 50 0.03 -14.30 5.71
C ILE A 50 1.17 -13.30 5.62
N ILE A 51 2.42 -13.75 5.86
CA ILE A 51 3.61 -12.89 5.75
C ILE A 51 3.74 -12.36 4.32
N MET A 52 3.65 -13.27 3.33
CA MET A 52 3.76 -12.90 1.92
C MET A 52 2.64 -11.94 1.51
N TYR A 53 1.41 -12.19 1.95
CA TYR A 53 0.27 -11.32 1.66
C TYR A 53 0.45 -9.91 2.22
N ILE A 54 0.90 -9.77 3.47
CA ILE A 54 1.19 -8.49 4.11
C ILE A 54 2.26 -7.71 3.33
N VAL A 55 3.43 -8.34 3.10
CA VAL A 55 4.57 -7.69 2.46
C VAL A 55 4.24 -7.30 1.02
N LEU A 56 3.70 -8.23 0.23
CA LEU A 56 3.43 -7.99 -1.19
C LEU A 56 2.31 -6.97 -1.39
N SER A 57 1.26 -6.98 -0.56
CA SER A 57 0.19 -5.99 -0.69
C SER A 57 0.68 -4.57 -0.38
N GLN A 58 1.43 -4.39 0.71
CA GLN A 58 1.93 -3.08 1.14
C GLN A 58 2.94 -2.49 0.16
N LEU A 59 3.90 -3.30 -0.30
CA LEU A 59 4.87 -2.87 -1.30
C LEU A 59 4.21 -2.70 -2.67
N GLY A 60 3.28 -3.58 -3.03
CA GLY A 60 2.53 -3.52 -4.29
C GLY A 60 1.69 -2.25 -4.42
N MET A 61 1.06 -1.80 -3.33
CA MET A 61 0.33 -0.52 -3.31
C MET A 61 1.25 0.66 -3.63
N TYR A 62 2.45 0.69 -3.04
CA TYR A 62 3.37 1.78 -3.28
C TYR A 62 4.06 1.70 -4.65
N PHE A 63 4.67 0.58 -5.00
CA PHE A 63 5.43 0.48 -6.25
C PHE A 63 4.55 0.29 -7.48
N GLY A 64 3.41 -0.38 -7.35
CA GLY A 64 2.52 -0.71 -8.47
C GLY A 64 1.34 0.25 -8.62
N LEU A 65 0.85 0.84 -7.53
CA LEU A 65 -0.44 1.54 -7.52
C LEU A 65 -0.36 3.00 -7.05
N TYR A 66 0.81 3.57 -6.78
CA TYR A 66 0.89 4.93 -6.27
C TYR A 66 0.26 5.98 -7.19
N THR A 67 0.32 5.80 -8.51
CA THR A 67 -0.34 6.70 -9.46
C THR A 67 -1.86 6.63 -9.33
N SER A 68 -2.39 5.43 -9.10
CA SER A 68 -3.81 5.17 -8.86
C SER A 68 -4.26 5.77 -7.53
N LEU A 69 -3.47 5.61 -6.46
CA LEU A 69 -3.77 6.12 -5.12
C LEU A 69 -3.87 7.65 -5.02
N ARG A 70 -3.41 8.40 -6.04
CA ARG A 70 -3.64 9.85 -6.13
C ARG A 70 -5.09 10.20 -6.49
N ASN A 71 -5.80 9.32 -7.20
CA ASN A 71 -7.23 9.46 -7.45
C ASN A 71 -7.98 9.11 -6.17
N PHE A 72 -8.78 10.04 -5.65
CA PHE A 72 -9.44 9.86 -4.36
C PHE A 72 -10.47 8.71 -4.40
N THR A 73 -11.09 8.44 -5.56
CA THR A 73 -11.95 7.27 -5.75
C THR A 73 -11.19 5.97 -5.51
N SER A 74 -10.04 5.81 -6.15
CA SER A 74 -9.20 4.61 -6.00
C SER A 74 -8.67 4.48 -4.57
N TYR A 75 -8.22 5.60 -3.99
CA TYR A 75 -7.79 5.64 -2.60
C TYR A 75 -8.84 5.12 -1.62
N LEU A 76 -10.10 5.57 -1.72
CA LEU A 76 -11.18 5.12 -0.85
C LEU A 76 -11.45 3.62 -0.99
N LEU A 77 -11.34 3.07 -2.20
CA LEU A 77 -11.49 1.62 -2.43
C LEU A 77 -10.34 0.83 -1.79
N TRP A 78 -9.09 1.29 -1.93
CA TRP A 78 -7.94 0.68 -1.25
C TRP A 78 -8.02 0.83 0.27
N LEU A 79 -8.56 1.94 0.78
CA LEU A 79 -8.86 2.11 2.19
C LEU A 79 -9.90 1.08 2.67
N GLY A 80 -10.90 0.76 1.83
CA GLY A 80 -11.83 -0.35 2.06
C GLY A 80 -11.13 -1.70 2.23
N PHE A 81 -10.13 -2.01 1.39
CA PHE A 81 -9.28 -3.19 1.59
C PHE A 81 -8.44 -3.11 2.87
N GLY A 82 -8.01 -1.91 3.27
CA GLY A 82 -7.40 -1.68 4.58
C GLY A 82 -8.33 -2.05 5.75
N VAL A 83 -9.63 -1.78 5.63
CA VAL A 83 -10.62 -2.24 6.62
C VAL A 83 -10.75 -3.76 6.60
N VAL A 84 -10.76 -4.40 5.43
CA VAL A 84 -10.73 -5.87 5.32
C VAL A 84 -9.49 -6.46 6.01
N HIS A 85 -8.33 -5.82 5.89
CA HIS A 85 -7.11 -6.23 6.61
C HIS A 85 -7.27 -6.16 8.13
N ILE A 86 -7.93 -5.13 8.65
CA ILE A 86 -8.28 -5.07 10.08
C ILE A 86 -9.19 -6.23 10.45
N LEU A 87 -10.22 -6.53 9.65
CA LEU A 87 -11.13 -7.64 9.94
C LEU A 87 -10.40 -8.98 9.96
N LEU A 88 -9.50 -9.22 9.01
CA LEU A 88 -8.65 -10.41 9.00
C LEU A 88 -7.75 -10.48 10.23
N PHE A 89 -7.12 -9.37 10.63
CA PHE A 89 -6.36 -9.31 11.88
C PHE A 89 -7.24 -9.69 13.08
N LEU A 90 -8.42 -9.07 13.22
CA LEU A 90 -9.32 -9.35 14.34
C LEU A 90 -9.80 -10.80 14.38
N PHE A 91 -9.98 -11.43 13.22
CA PHE A 91 -10.43 -12.82 13.13
C PHE A 91 -9.32 -13.83 13.44
N PHE A 92 -8.06 -13.51 13.11
CA PHE A 92 -6.93 -14.44 13.24
C PHE A 92 -5.92 -14.09 14.35
N ARG A 93 -6.05 -12.94 15.03
CA ARG A 93 -5.27 -12.60 16.23
C ARG A 93 -5.61 -13.62 17.33
N GLY A 94 -4.64 -14.37 17.81
CA GLY A 94 -4.89 -15.44 18.80
C GLY A 94 -5.09 -16.84 18.20
N SER A 95 -4.88 -17.04 16.89
CA SER A 95 -4.79 -18.39 16.32
C SER A 95 -3.43 -19.01 16.67
N PRO A 96 -3.38 -20.11 17.46
CA PRO A 96 -2.11 -20.75 17.84
C PRO A 96 -1.32 -21.29 16.64
N THR A 97 -2.01 -21.48 15.50
CA THR A 97 -1.41 -21.99 14.26
C THR A 97 -0.68 -20.94 13.44
N ILE A 98 -0.81 -19.66 13.80
CA ILE A 98 -0.21 -18.51 13.10
C ILE A 98 0.78 -17.77 14.00
N GLU A 99 0.69 -17.98 15.31
CA GLU A 99 1.65 -17.44 16.28
C GLU A 99 3.03 -18.06 16.07
N ILE A 100 4.03 -17.19 15.91
CA ILE A 100 5.44 -17.56 15.97
C ILE A 100 5.91 -17.42 17.42
N TYR A 101 7.00 -18.10 17.76
CA TYR A 101 7.56 -18.14 19.12
C TYR A 101 7.78 -16.75 19.77
N HIS A 102 7.81 -15.68 18.97
CA HIS A 102 8.01 -14.29 19.40
C HIS A 102 7.04 -13.27 18.79
N GLY A 103 5.85 -13.66 18.31
CA GLY A 103 4.88 -12.67 17.86
C GLY A 103 3.73 -13.18 16.99
N ASN A 104 2.87 -12.25 16.58
CA ASN A 104 1.74 -12.54 15.70
C ASN A 104 1.84 -11.76 14.37
N PRO A 105 2.19 -12.43 13.25
CA PRO A 105 2.37 -11.76 11.97
C PRO A 105 1.10 -11.07 11.46
N THR A 106 -0.09 -11.46 11.94
CA THR A 106 -1.35 -10.80 11.56
C THR A 106 -1.40 -9.33 11.99
N ILE A 107 -0.61 -8.91 13.00
CA ILE A 107 -0.47 -7.50 13.39
C ILE A 107 -0.02 -6.66 12.18
N GLY A 108 0.82 -7.22 11.31
CA GLY A 108 1.30 -6.54 10.11
C GLY A 108 0.20 -6.14 9.13
N LEU A 109 -1.00 -6.74 9.19
CA LEU A 109 -2.16 -6.33 8.38
C LEU A 109 -2.62 -4.90 8.72
N LEU A 110 -2.47 -4.49 9.99
CA LEU A 110 -2.87 -3.16 10.46
C LEU A 110 -2.05 -2.04 9.78
N ASN A 111 -0.82 -2.35 9.39
CA ASN A 111 0.08 -1.38 8.75
C ASN A 111 -0.49 -0.87 7.42
N THR A 112 -1.35 -1.63 6.75
CA THR A 112 -1.98 -1.20 5.49
C THR A 112 -2.73 0.12 5.64
N ILE A 113 -3.54 0.30 6.69
CA ILE A 113 -4.26 1.57 6.91
C ILE A 113 -3.27 2.69 7.25
N VAL A 114 -2.30 2.43 8.12
CA VAL A 114 -1.30 3.42 8.52
C VAL A 114 -0.54 3.94 7.30
N LEU A 115 -0.14 3.04 6.41
CA LEU A 115 0.60 3.36 5.18
C LEU A 115 -0.26 4.09 4.15
N LEU A 116 -1.54 3.74 4.01
CA LEU A 116 -2.47 4.47 3.15
C LEU A 116 -2.71 5.90 3.63
N LEU A 117 -2.85 6.11 4.95
CA LEU A 117 -2.97 7.44 5.55
C LEU A 117 -1.67 8.24 5.37
N LEU A 118 -0.53 7.60 5.65
CA LEU A 118 0.78 8.21 5.43
C LEU A 118 0.97 8.61 3.97
N PHE A 119 0.54 7.77 3.01
CA PHE A 119 0.61 8.08 1.59
C PHE A 119 -0.15 9.38 1.25
N GLN A 120 -1.40 9.52 1.71
CA GLN A 120 -2.15 10.76 1.46
C GLN A 120 -1.54 11.97 2.15
N PHE A 121 -1.02 11.81 3.37
CA PHE A 121 -0.32 12.88 4.07
C PHE A 121 0.92 13.34 3.27
N LEU A 122 1.76 12.41 2.84
CA LEU A 122 2.95 12.70 2.05
C LEU A 122 2.62 13.33 0.70
N ARG A 123 1.53 12.88 0.06
CA ARG A 123 1.01 13.50 -1.17
C ARG A 123 0.55 14.94 -0.93
N TYR A 124 -0.15 15.21 0.16
CA TYR A 124 -0.52 16.56 0.56
C TYR A 124 0.72 17.45 0.75
N VAL A 125 1.74 16.96 1.47
CA VAL A 125 3.00 17.68 1.65
C VAL A 125 3.70 17.95 0.31
N SER A 126 3.75 16.96 -0.59
CA SER A 126 4.33 17.12 -1.94
C SER A 126 3.62 18.21 -2.75
N LEU A 127 2.28 18.22 -2.75
CA LEU A 127 1.49 19.25 -3.44
C LEU A 127 1.69 20.64 -2.83
N LYS A 128 1.89 20.73 -1.51
CA LYS A 128 2.09 22.01 -0.83
C LYS A 128 3.48 22.61 -1.09
N ILE A 129 4.53 21.78 -1.10
CA ILE A 129 5.92 22.22 -1.23
C ILE A 129 6.34 22.32 -2.70
N GLN A 130 6.01 21.30 -3.51
CA GLN A 130 6.50 21.18 -4.87
C GLN A 130 5.45 21.59 -5.92
N HIS A 131 4.20 21.82 -5.52
CA HIS A 131 3.07 22.12 -6.41
C HIS A 131 2.89 21.11 -7.55
N ARG A 132 3.23 19.85 -7.29
CA ARG A 132 3.07 18.72 -8.21
C ARG A 132 2.76 17.45 -7.43
N GLU A 133 2.20 16.49 -8.14
CA GLU A 133 1.84 15.19 -7.58
C GLU A 133 3.08 14.40 -7.14
N PHE A 134 2.92 13.62 -6.07
CA PHE A 134 3.95 12.76 -5.51
C PHE A 134 4.48 11.78 -6.55
N VAL A 135 5.79 11.73 -6.74
CA VAL A 135 6.48 10.84 -7.70
C VAL A 135 7.27 9.78 -6.95
N ALA A 136 7.07 8.50 -7.27
CA ALA A 136 7.85 7.42 -6.68
C ALA A 136 9.19 7.25 -7.44
N PRO A 137 10.35 7.20 -6.76
CA PRO A 137 11.63 6.93 -7.38
C PRO A 137 11.67 5.60 -8.14
N ALA A 138 12.11 5.64 -9.40
CA ALA A 138 12.46 4.44 -10.15
C ALA A 138 13.84 3.91 -9.71
N LYS A 139 14.06 2.60 -9.88
CA LYS A 139 15.34 1.95 -9.59
C LYS A 139 16.44 2.62 -10.43
N GLY A 140 17.46 3.19 -9.76
CA GLY A 140 18.60 3.85 -10.42
C GLY A 140 18.50 5.37 -10.61
N GLY A 141 17.52 6.05 -10.01
CA GLY A 141 17.41 7.52 -10.08
C GLY A 141 16.91 8.06 -11.42
N GLY A 142 16.45 7.17 -12.30
CA GLY A 142 15.79 7.53 -13.56
C GLY A 142 14.42 8.18 -13.36
N PRO A 143 13.78 8.63 -14.44
CA PRO A 143 12.42 9.17 -14.38
C PRO A 143 11.44 8.14 -13.80
N ASP A 144 10.32 8.63 -13.26
CA ASP A 144 9.33 7.75 -12.62
C ASP A 144 8.81 6.65 -13.56
N LEU A 145 8.49 5.49 -12.98
CA LEU A 145 8.16 4.26 -13.72
C LEU A 145 6.91 4.34 -14.63
N PHE A 146 5.97 5.24 -14.36
CA PHE A 146 4.66 5.27 -15.05
C PHE A 146 4.41 6.56 -15.83
N GLU A 147 4.87 7.71 -15.33
CA GLU A 147 4.64 9.02 -15.95
C GLU A 147 5.93 9.69 -16.45
N ASN A 148 7.08 9.00 -16.35
CA ASN A 148 8.39 9.49 -16.79
C ASN A 148 8.76 10.88 -16.22
N LYS A 149 8.29 11.23 -15.03
CA LYS A 149 8.59 12.51 -14.40
C LYS A 149 9.99 12.52 -13.81
N LYS A 150 10.69 13.65 -13.93
CA LYS A 150 11.99 13.86 -13.28
C LYS A 150 11.82 13.89 -11.76
N LEU A 151 12.63 13.10 -11.07
CA LEU A 151 12.69 13.06 -9.62
C LEU A 151 13.29 14.35 -9.06
N THR A 152 12.74 14.81 -7.96
CA THR A 152 13.35 15.87 -7.15
C THR A 152 13.86 15.30 -5.84
N PHE A 153 14.71 16.06 -5.16
CA PHE A 153 15.17 15.74 -3.81
C PHE A 153 14.00 15.52 -2.83
N ALA A 154 12.95 16.32 -2.94
CA ALA A 154 11.79 16.19 -2.06
C ALA A 154 10.99 14.90 -2.33
N ASP A 155 10.98 14.35 -3.54
CA ASP A 155 10.41 13.01 -3.79
C ASP A 155 11.23 11.91 -3.12
N PHE A 156 12.56 12.04 -3.14
CA PHE A 156 13.46 11.10 -2.50
C PHE A 156 13.26 11.11 -0.97
N VAL A 157 13.14 12.29 -0.37
CA VAL A 157 12.82 12.42 1.07
C VAL A 157 11.49 11.75 1.39
N ILE A 158 10.44 12.02 0.61
CA ILE A 158 9.13 11.39 0.81
C ILE A 158 9.22 9.87 0.69
N PHE A 159 9.97 9.36 -0.29
CA PHE A 159 10.21 7.94 -0.47
C PHE A 159 10.90 7.31 0.74
N VAL A 160 11.95 7.94 1.26
CA VAL A 160 12.67 7.46 2.46
C VAL A 160 11.73 7.43 3.67
N ILE A 161 10.89 8.44 3.85
CA ILE A 161 9.90 8.48 4.94
C ILE A 161 8.90 7.32 4.81
N TYR A 162 8.32 7.13 3.62
CA TYR A 162 7.36 6.04 3.39
C TYR A 162 8.00 4.66 3.61
N MET A 163 9.15 4.41 2.97
CA MET A 163 9.83 3.11 3.05
C MET A 163 10.39 2.83 4.45
N GLY A 164 10.92 3.85 5.12
CA GLY A 164 11.37 3.75 6.50
C GLY A 164 10.22 3.44 7.45
N THR A 165 9.05 4.06 7.25
CA THR A 165 7.85 3.77 8.04
C THR A 165 7.34 2.36 7.78
N TRP A 166 7.26 1.93 6.51
CA TRP A 166 6.90 0.55 6.17
C TRP A 166 7.85 -0.46 6.83
N PHE A 167 9.16 -0.24 6.73
CA PHE A 167 10.16 -1.13 7.33
C PHE A 167 10.04 -1.16 8.85
N GLY A 168 9.97 0.01 9.50
CA GLY A 168 9.83 0.12 10.95
C GLY A 168 8.57 -0.56 11.47
N LEU A 169 7.42 -0.32 10.83
CA LEU A 169 6.16 -0.97 11.18
C LEU A 169 6.22 -2.49 10.99
N THR A 170 6.86 -2.96 9.91
CA THR A 170 7.04 -4.39 9.65
C THR A 170 7.90 -5.05 10.73
N MET A 171 9.02 -4.42 11.11
CA MET A 171 9.88 -4.93 12.19
C MET A 171 9.15 -4.95 13.53
N LEU A 172 8.40 -3.89 13.86
CA LEU A 172 7.60 -3.83 15.08
C LEU A 172 6.55 -4.94 15.12
N SER A 173 5.89 -5.23 14.00
CA SER A 173 4.86 -6.27 13.89
C SER A 173 5.40 -7.69 14.09
N ILE A 174 6.69 -7.91 13.85
CA ILE A 174 7.34 -9.22 14.05
C ILE A 174 7.83 -9.36 15.50
N SER A 175 8.08 -8.24 16.19
CA SER A 175 8.56 -8.21 17.58
C SER A 175 7.47 -8.20 18.65
N MET A 176 6.20 -8.10 18.25
CA MET A 176 5.00 -8.08 19.12
C MET A 176 4.24 -9.39 19.02
#